data_AF-A0A818MEY8-F1
#
_entry.id   AF-A0A818MEY8-F1
#
_cell.length_a   1.000
_cell.length_b   1.000
_cell.length_c   1.000
_cell.angle_alpha   90.00
_cell.angle_beta   90.00
_cell.angle_gamma   90.00
#
_symmetry.space_group_name_H-M   'P 1'
#
loop_
_entity.id
_entity.type
_entity.pdbx_description
1 polymer ?
#
loop_
_entity_poly.entity_id
_entity_poly.type
_entity_poly.pdbx_seq_one_letter_code
_entity_poly.pdbx_strand_id
1 'polypeptide(L)'
;MNIAFSYASKIFAPMFNCFIFHDGDLIPENDYNIYECDQHGPRHLAPAVNELRYSLMYNGLVGGVLAVTKEQFIKANGWSNLYWGWGFVRLRQVSYGVNRPPNNVGRYKMIRHEKQIPSFNRFKTLSKWLRYSSDGIRQLSTLDYSIMSIETRSLFTHILVNFTRLATKTIDHFLEDLPKVK
;
A
#
# COMPACT_ATOMS: atom_id res chain seq x y z
N MET A 1 -3.33 4.27 -3.55
CA MET A 1 -3.73 2.84 -3.54
C MET A 1 -5.25 2.62 -3.49
N ASN A 2 -5.99 3.10 -2.47
CA ASN A 2 -7.44 2.89 -2.36
C ASN A 2 -8.25 3.34 -3.59
N ILE A 3 -7.91 4.49 -4.16
CA ILE A 3 -8.58 5.02 -5.37
C ILE A 3 -8.33 4.10 -6.57
N ALA A 4 -7.09 3.65 -6.78
CA ALA A 4 -6.76 2.71 -7.84
C ALA A 4 -7.52 1.39 -7.69
N PHE A 5 -7.60 0.84 -6.48
CA PHE A 5 -8.43 -0.34 -6.19
C PHE A 5 -9.90 -0.11 -6.54
N SER A 6 -10.46 1.03 -6.10
CA SER A 6 -11.87 1.38 -6.34
C SER A 6 -12.15 1.55 -7.84
N TYR A 7 -11.26 2.24 -8.56
CA TYR A 7 -11.35 2.43 -10.00
C TYR A 7 -11.27 1.09 -10.74
N ALA A 8 -10.22 0.31 -10.50
CA ALA A 8 -10.02 -0.97 -11.16
C ALA A 8 -11.17 -1.96 -10.85
N SER A 9 -11.66 -1.97 -9.61
CA SER A 9 -12.80 -2.80 -9.21
C SER A 9 -14.12 -2.39 -9.87
N LYS A 10 -14.27 -1.13 -10.30
CA LYS A 10 -15.49 -0.64 -10.98
C LYS A 10 -15.41 -0.87 -12.49
N ILE A 11 -14.28 -0.55 -13.10
CA ILE A 11 -14.11 -0.61 -14.56
C ILE A 11 -13.89 -2.04 -15.06
N PHE A 12 -13.18 -2.86 -14.28
CA PHE A 12 -12.81 -4.21 -14.70
C PHE A 12 -13.54 -5.30 -13.88
N ALA A 13 -14.63 -4.98 -13.17
CA ALA A 13 -15.50 -6.01 -12.60
C ALA A 13 -16.19 -6.78 -13.74
N PRO A 14 -16.23 -8.14 -13.74
CA PRO A 14 -15.87 -9.12 -12.71
C PRO A 14 -14.46 -9.75 -12.83
N MET A 15 -13.57 -9.20 -13.67
CA MET A 15 -12.33 -9.87 -14.08
C MET A 15 -11.21 -9.80 -13.03
N PHE A 16 -11.17 -8.76 -12.19
CA PHE A 16 -10.10 -8.59 -11.21
C PHE A 16 -10.52 -9.02 -9.79
N ASN A 17 -10.03 -10.18 -9.39
CA ASN A 17 -10.20 -10.74 -8.04
C ASN A 17 -8.93 -10.73 -7.18
N CYS A 18 -7.79 -10.36 -7.78
CA CYS A 18 -6.49 -10.26 -7.12
C CYS A 18 -5.88 -8.89 -7.39
N PHE A 19 -5.35 -8.26 -6.33
CA PHE A 19 -4.73 -6.94 -6.38
C PHE A 19 -3.33 -7.03 -5.79
N ILE A 20 -2.32 -6.66 -6.58
CA ILE A 20 -0.93 -6.58 -6.15
C ILE A 20 -0.56 -5.10 -5.99
N PHE A 21 -0.24 -4.70 -4.77
CA PHE A 21 0.32 -3.40 -4.46
C PHE A 21 1.84 -3.52 -4.49
N HIS A 22 2.49 -2.74 -5.35
CA HIS A 22 3.88 -2.92 -5.70
C HIS A 22 4.62 -1.57 -5.73
N ASP A 23 5.67 -1.44 -4.93
CA ASP A 23 6.54 -0.26 -4.98
C ASP A 23 7.33 -0.27 -6.31
N GLY A 24 7.30 0.83 -7.06
CA GLY A 24 7.85 0.89 -8.42
C GLY A 24 9.38 0.80 -8.51
N ASP A 25 10.06 0.82 -7.37
CA ASP A 25 11.50 0.71 -7.21
C ASP A 25 11.95 -0.70 -6.80
N LEU A 26 11.03 -1.64 -6.60
CA LEU A 26 11.36 -3.04 -6.30
C LEU A 26 11.30 -3.88 -7.57
N ILE A 27 12.30 -4.73 -7.78
CA ILE A 27 12.34 -5.66 -8.92
C ILE A 27 12.55 -7.08 -8.38
N PRO A 28 11.71 -8.07 -8.73
CA PRO A 28 11.90 -9.44 -8.27
C PRO A 28 13.17 -10.03 -8.90
N GLU A 29 13.97 -10.74 -8.09
CA GLU A 29 15.20 -11.40 -8.55
C GLU A 29 14.95 -12.83 -9.07
N ASN A 30 13.73 -13.34 -8.91
CA ASN A 30 13.38 -14.73 -9.21
C ASN A 30 11.95 -14.80 -9.79
N ASP A 31 11.82 -15.37 -10.98
CA ASP A 31 10.56 -15.52 -11.73
C ASP A 31 9.62 -16.60 -11.15
N TYR A 32 10.12 -17.49 -10.29
CA TYR A 32 9.28 -18.38 -9.50
C TYR A 32 8.49 -17.66 -8.39
N ASN A 33 8.76 -16.37 -8.14
CA ASN A 33 7.93 -15.58 -7.25
C ASN A 33 6.64 -15.13 -7.95
N ILE A 34 5.68 -16.04 -8.05
CA ILE A 34 4.43 -15.82 -8.79
C ILE A 34 3.59 -14.72 -8.16
N TYR A 35 3.13 -13.79 -9.01
CA TYR A 35 2.29 -12.65 -8.63
C TYR A 35 0.82 -13.07 -8.57
N GLU A 36 0.49 -13.81 -7.52
CA GLU A 36 -0.85 -14.33 -7.27
C GLU A 36 -1.31 -13.99 -5.85
N CYS A 37 -2.62 -14.04 -5.65
CA CYS A 37 -3.22 -13.92 -4.33
C CYS A 37 -3.43 -15.30 -3.72
N ASP A 38 -3.31 -15.38 -2.41
CA ASP A 38 -3.67 -16.56 -1.62
C ASP A 38 -5.05 -16.34 -1.00
N GLN A 39 -5.90 -17.37 -1.01
CA GLN A 39 -7.26 -17.30 -0.45
C GLN A 39 -7.26 -17.29 1.09
N HIS A 40 -6.29 -17.95 1.71
CA HIS A 40 -6.18 -18.07 3.17
C HIS A 40 -5.71 -16.78 3.84
N GLY A 41 -4.98 -15.94 3.12
CA GLY A 41 -4.58 -14.64 3.59
C GLY A 41 -3.73 -13.86 2.58
N PRO A 42 -3.39 -12.61 2.91
CA PRO A 42 -2.50 -11.76 2.14
C PRO A 42 -1.13 -12.41 1.90
N ARG A 43 -0.63 -12.29 0.67
CA ARG A 43 0.67 -12.81 0.28
C ARG A 43 1.67 -11.67 0.16
N HIS A 44 2.64 -11.63 1.07
CA HIS A 44 3.75 -10.68 1.04
C HIS A 44 4.85 -11.22 0.13
N LEU A 45 4.95 -10.66 -1.08
CA LEU A 45 5.82 -11.17 -2.13
C LEU A 45 7.29 -10.77 -1.92
N ALA A 46 7.58 -9.69 -1.19
CA ALA A 46 8.93 -9.14 -0.98
C ALA A 46 9.49 -9.31 0.46
N PRO A 47 9.58 -10.54 1.01
CA PRO A 47 10.13 -10.76 2.35
C PRO A 47 11.65 -10.50 2.45
N ALA A 48 12.38 -10.55 1.33
CA ALA A 48 13.82 -10.45 1.29
C ALA A 48 14.29 -9.36 0.31
N VAL A 49 14.46 -8.13 0.79
CA VAL A 49 14.95 -7.00 -0.02
C VAL A 49 16.45 -6.79 0.20
N ASN A 50 17.23 -6.51 -0.85
CA ASN A 50 18.69 -6.32 -0.77
C ASN A 50 19.10 -5.24 0.25
N GLU A 51 18.35 -4.14 0.36
CA GLU A 51 18.57 -3.05 1.32
C GLU A 51 18.40 -3.49 2.78
N LEU A 52 17.64 -4.57 3.00
CA LEU A 52 17.45 -5.23 4.29
C LEU A 52 18.34 -6.49 4.41
N ARG A 53 19.39 -6.58 3.60
CA ARG A 53 20.30 -7.74 3.52
C ARG A 53 19.56 -9.05 3.29
N TYR A 54 18.49 -9.00 2.49
CA TYR A 54 17.62 -10.14 2.18
C TYR A 54 16.99 -10.81 3.41
N SER A 55 16.75 -10.02 4.47
CA SER A 55 16.15 -10.50 5.72
C SER A 55 14.90 -9.71 6.08
N LEU A 56 13.90 -10.42 6.60
CA LEU A 56 12.66 -9.82 7.09
C LEU A 56 12.91 -9.17 8.46
N MET A 57 12.78 -7.85 8.57
CA MET A 57 13.04 -7.14 9.83
C MET A 57 12.11 -7.56 10.98
N TYR A 58 10.83 -7.82 10.70
CA TYR A 58 9.85 -8.25 11.70
C TYR A 58 8.64 -8.93 11.04
N ASN A 59 7.99 -9.85 11.75
CA ASN A 59 6.88 -10.67 11.21
C ASN A 59 5.66 -9.86 10.71
N GLY A 60 5.47 -8.65 11.23
CA GLY A 60 4.41 -7.74 10.80
C GLY A 60 4.73 -6.92 9.55
N LEU A 61 5.94 -7.03 8.98
CA LEU A 61 6.33 -6.27 7.80
C LEU A 61 5.68 -6.87 6.55
N VAL A 62 4.95 -6.02 5.83
CA VAL A 62 4.21 -6.34 4.60
C VAL A 62 4.29 -5.21 3.57
N GLY A 63 5.31 -4.35 3.67
CA GLY A 63 5.58 -3.28 2.71
C GLY A 63 6.34 -3.81 1.48
N GLY A 64 6.58 -2.97 0.48
CA GLY A 64 7.24 -3.40 -0.74
C GLY A 64 6.25 -3.97 -1.76
N VAL A 65 5.95 -5.27 -1.63
CA VAL A 65 5.04 -5.95 -2.54
C VAL A 65 4.07 -6.86 -1.79
N LEU A 66 2.78 -6.57 -1.92
CA LEU A 66 1.71 -7.29 -1.23
C LEU A 66 0.56 -7.61 -2.18
N ALA A 67 0.24 -8.90 -2.30
CA ALA A 67 -0.92 -9.39 -3.02
C ALA A 67 -2.07 -9.69 -2.04
N VAL A 68 -3.27 -9.22 -2.38
CA VAL A 68 -4.50 -9.41 -1.61
C VAL A 68 -5.68 -9.66 -2.54
N THR A 69 -6.57 -10.58 -2.14
CA THR A 69 -7.81 -10.78 -2.89
C THR A 69 -8.70 -9.55 -2.74
N LYS A 70 -9.61 -9.36 -3.70
CA LYS A 70 -10.64 -8.32 -3.64
C LYS A 70 -11.42 -8.38 -2.32
N GLU A 71 -11.81 -9.59 -1.93
CA GLU A 71 -12.55 -9.84 -0.70
C GLU A 71 -11.74 -9.47 0.54
N GLN A 72 -10.48 -9.93 0.63
CA GLN A 72 -9.58 -9.60 1.74
C GLN A 72 -9.41 -8.08 1.87
N PHE A 73 -9.23 -7.38 0.75
CA PHE A 73 -9.03 -5.93 0.76
C PHE A 73 -10.30 -5.17 1.19
N ILE A 74 -11.47 -5.58 0.70
CA ILE A 74 -12.77 -5.01 1.11
C ILE A 74 -13.03 -5.29 2.60
N LYS A 75 -12.81 -6.54 3.04
CA LYS A 75 -12.94 -6.93 4.44
C LYS A 75 -12.00 -6.12 5.32
N ALA A 76 -10.80 -5.80 4.84
CA ALA A 76 -9.85 -4.95 5.55
C ALA A 76 -10.10 -3.44 5.39
N ASN A 77 -11.23 -3.00 4.80
CA ASN A 77 -11.52 -1.59 4.50
C ASN A 77 -10.37 -0.88 3.74
N GLY A 78 -9.58 -1.65 3.00
CA GLY A 78 -8.36 -1.21 2.33
C GLY A 78 -7.32 -0.55 3.24
N TRP A 79 -6.58 0.39 2.64
CA TRP A 79 -5.56 1.17 3.33
C TRP A 79 -6.18 2.28 4.15
N SER A 80 -5.49 2.76 5.18
CA SER A 80 -5.88 4.01 5.83
C SER A 80 -5.54 5.20 4.93
N ASN A 81 -6.45 6.18 4.86
CA ASN A 81 -6.28 7.41 4.09
C ASN A 81 -5.54 8.51 4.87
N LEU A 82 -5.10 8.21 6.10
CA LEU A 82 -4.53 9.20 7.02
C LEU A 82 -3.00 9.07 7.14
N TYR A 83 -2.40 8.09 6.47
CA TYR A 83 -0.95 7.95 6.42
C TYR A 83 -0.40 8.67 5.18
N TRP A 84 0.48 9.63 5.45
CA TRP A 84 1.38 10.23 4.47
C TRP A 84 2.79 9.76 4.83
N GLY A 85 3.40 8.94 3.97
CA GLY A 85 4.67 8.22 4.25
C GLY A 85 4.48 6.78 4.72
N TRP A 86 5.39 6.27 5.55
CA TRP A 86 5.43 4.86 5.99
C TRP A 86 4.18 4.44 6.79
N GLY A 87 3.26 3.75 6.13
CA GLY A 87 2.00 3.26 6.71
C GLY A 87 2.11 1.91 7.42
N PHE A 88 1.00 1.47 8.00
CA PHE A 88 0.82 0.11 8.50
C PHE A 88 -0.46 -0.50 7.95
N VAL A 89 -0.37 -1.81 7.76
CA VAL A 89 -1.37 -2.60 7.08
C VAL A 89 -2.31 -3.27 8.08
N ARG A 90 -3.61 -2.99 7.97
CA ARG A 90 -4.64 -3.42 8.95
C ARG A 90 -5.00 -4.91 8.91
N LEU A 91 -4.24 -5.74 8.20
CA LEU A 91 -4.52 -7.17 8.03
C LEU A 91 -4.61 -7.96 9.35
N ARG A 92 -3.91 -7.52 10.41
CA ARG A 92 -4.05 -8.12 11.75
C ARG A 92 -5.45 -7.98 12.34
N GLN A 93 -6.21 -6.94 11.96
CA GLN A 93 -7.55 -6.68 12.52
C GLN A 93 -8.62 -7.59 11.91
N VAL A 94 -8.34 -8.19 10.75
CA VAL A 94 -9.25 -9.11 10.04
C VAL A 94 -8.85 -10.57 10.20
N SER A 95 -7.98 -10.86 11.16
CA SER A 95 -7.50 -12.21 11.53
C SER A 95 -6.84 -12.99 10.40
N TYR A 96 -6.26 -12.31 9.41
CA TYR A 96 -5.49 -13.00 8.36
C TYR A 96 -4.06 -13.27 8.83
N GLY A 97 -3.58 -14.48 8.55
CA GLY A 97 -2.15 -14.77 8.48
C GLY A 97 -1.53 -14.17 7.22
N VAL A 98 -0.23 -13.87 7.26
CA VAL A 98 0.51 -13.39 6.08
C VAL A 98 1.31 -14.54 5.51
N ASN A 99 1.03 -14.92 4.26
CA ASN A 99 1.82 -15.90 3.52
C ASN A 99 3.03 -15.21 2.87
N ARG A 100 4.17 -15.91 2.81
CA ARG A 100 5.41 -15.44 2.18
C ARG A 100 6.03 -16.59 1.38
N PRO A 101 6.59 -16.31 0.18
CA PRO A 101 7.44 -17.28 -0.51
C PRO A 101 8.71 -17.56 0.32
N PRO A 102 9.41 -18.68 0.04
CA PRO A 102 10.74 -18.94 0.60
C PRO A 102 11.71 -17.77 0.33
N ASN A 103 12.64 -17.49 1.24
CA ASN A 103 13.54 -16.34 1.13
C ASN A 103 14.42 -16.33 -0.13
N ASN A 104 14.73 -17.50 -0.72
CA ASN A 104 15.47 -17.59 -1.99
C ASN A 104 14.61 -17.28 -3.22
N VAL A 105 13.28 -17.35 -3.10
CA VAL A 105 12.30 -17.01 -4.14
C VAL A 105 11.82 -15.57 -3.97
N GLY A 106 11.47 -15.15 -2.75
CA GLY A 106 10.96 -13.82 -2.42
C GLY A 106 12.00 -12.69 -2.40
N ARG A 107 13.04 -12.78 -3.24
CA ARG A 107 14.13 -11.79 -3.27
C ARG A 107 13.78 -10.63 -4.17
N TYR A 108 14.06 -9.42 -3.71
CA TYR A 108 13.89 -8.20 -4.48
C TYR A 108 15.12 -7.31 -4.42
N LYS A 109 15.38 -6.69 -5.56
CA LYS A 109 16.33 -5.60 -5.71
C LYS A 109 15.59 -4.26 -5.64
N MET A 110 15.96 -3.42 -4.69
CA MET A 110 15.54 -2.03 -4.63
C MET A 110 16.44 -1.17 -5.51
N ILE A 111 15.83 -0.41 -6.42
CA ILE A 111 16.47 0.63 -7.22
C ILE A 111 16.91 1.75 -6.27
N ARG A 112 18.16 2.20 -6.40
CA ARG A 112 18.72 3.23 -5.53
C ARG A 112 17.96 4.55 -5.70
N HIS A 113 17.51 5.10 -4.59
CA HIS A 113 16.84 6.40 -4.51
C HIS A 113 17.06 7.02 -3.12
N GLU A 114 16.79 8.31 -2.97
CA GLU A 114 16.82 9.00 -1.68
C GLU A 114 15.66 8.55 -0.79
N LYS A 115 15.97 7.99 0.38
CA LYS A 115 14.95 7.47 1.29
C LYS A 115 14.18 8.62 1.92
N GLN A 116 12.85 8.51 1.94
CA GLN A 116 12.00 9.44 2.68
C GLN A 116 12.30 9.37 4.17
N ILE A 117 12.39 10.54 4.80
CA ILE A 117 12.52 10.67 6.26
C ILE A 117 11.26 10.05 6.91
N PRO A 118 11.41 9.10 7.84
CA PRO A 118 10.27 8.54 8.56
C PRO A 118 9.48 9.62 9.28
N SER A 119 8.14 9.57 9.23
CA SER A 119 7.32 10.54 9.95
C SER A 119 7.55 10.45 11.46
N PHE A 120 7.85 11.58 12.10
CA PHE A 120 8.19 11.66 13.52
C PHE A 120 7.07 11.10 14.41
N ASN A 121 5.81 11.30 14.01
CA ASN A 121 4.62 10.83 14.71
C ASN A 121 4.06 9.50 14.18
N ARG A 122 4.87 8.68 13.51
CA ARG A 122 4.49 7.36 12.99
C ARG A 122 3.76 6.54 14.04
N PHE A 123 4.35 6.36 15.23
CA PHE A 123 3.79 5.53 16.29
C PHE A 123 2.49 6.07 16.91
N LYS A 124 2.33 7.41 17.01
CA LYS A 124 1.07 8.03 17.49
C LYS A 124 -0.09 7.87 16.50
N THR A 125 0.21 7.74 15.21
CA THR A 125 -0.80 7.49 14.18
C THR A 125 -1.18 6.01 14.12
N LEU A 126 -0.18 5.14 14.33
CA LEU A 126 -0.34 3.68 14.42
C LEU A 126 -1.21 3.24 15.60
N SER A 127 -1.15 3.92 16.73
CA SER A 127 -1.93 3.56 17.93
C SER A 127 -3.45 3.77 17.81
N LYS A 128 -3.92 4.46 16.76
CA LYS A 128 -5.35 4.77 16.56
C LYS A 128 -6.08 3.69 15.74
N TRP A 129 -5.96 2.43 16.16
CA TRP A 129 -6.59 1.24 15.57
C TRP A 129 -8.12 1.30 15.53
N LEU A 130 -8.73 2.05 16.45
CA LEU A 130 -10.18 2.22 16.61
C LEU A 130 -10.88 2.86 15.41
N ARG A 131 -10.13 3.50 14.50
CA ARG A 131 -10.69 4.20 13.33
C ARG A 131 -10.90 3.29 12.13
N TYR A 132 -10.62 2.00 12.27
CA TYR A 132 -10.73 1.03 11.17
C TYR A 132 -12.05 1.09 10.42
N SER A 133 -13.17 1.25 11.13
CA SER A 133 -14.50 1.27 10.55
C SER A 133 -14.77 2.49 9.65
N SER A 134 -14.18 3.64 9.94
CA SER A 134 -14.46 4.93 9.28
C SER A 134 -13.34 5.46 8.39
N ASP A 135 -12.12 4.93 8.49
CA ASP A 135 -10.96 5.33 7.71
C ASP A 135 -10.57 4.21 6.74
N GLY A 136 -10.78 4.42 5.44
CA GLY A 136 -10.45 3.45 4.41
C GLY A 136 -11.23 3.63 3.11
N ILE A 137 -11.47 2.55 2.36
CA ILE A 137 -12.20 2.59 1.09
C ILE A 137 -13.61 3.17 1.29
N ARG A 138 -14.28 2.82 2.40
CA ARG A 138 -15.64 3.32 2.71
C ARG A 138 -15.71 4.84 2.82
N GLN A 139 -14.59 5.50 3.13
CA GLN A 139 -14.48 6.95 3.23
C GLN A 139 -14.28 7.64 1.87
N LEU A 140 -13.96 6.89 0.80
CA LEU A 140 -13.69 7.49 -0.51
C LEU A 140 -14.89 8.25 -1.09
N SER A 141 -16.12 7.99 -0.66
CA SER A 141 -17.29 8.75 -1.12
C SER A 141 -17.37 10.15 -0.50
N THR A 142 -16.71 10.37 0.63
CA THR A 142 -16.75 11.63 1.39
C THR A 142 -15.42 12.37 1.40
N LEU A 143 -14.36 11.76 0.88
CA LEU A 143 -13.05 12.39 0.73
C LEU A 143 -13.05 13.35 -0.46
N ASP A 144 -12.44 14.51 -0.24
CA ASP A 144 -12.25 15.54 -1.25
C ASP A 144 -11.01 15.21 -2.12
N TYR A 145 -11.24 14.41 -3.16
CA TYR A 145 -10.28 14.14 -4.22
C TYR A 145 -10.97 14.17 -5.58
N SER A 146 -10.20 14.40 -6.63
CA SER A 146 -10.68 14.34 -8.02
C SER A 146 -9.70 13.56 -8.89
N ILE A 147 -10.24 12.78 -9.83
CA ILE A 147 -9.42 12.14 -10.87
C ILE A 147 -9.20 13.19 -11.96
N MET A 148 -7.95 13.60 -12.17
CA MET A 148 -7.58 14.62 -13.14
C MET A 148 -7.47 14.06 -14.56
N SER A 149 -6.81 12.91 -14.71
CA SER A 149 -6.65 12.25 -15.99
C SER A 149 -6.55 10.74 -15.84
N ILE A 150 -6.94 10.05 -16.91
CA ILE A 150 -6.77 8.60 -17.07
C ILE A 150 -6.20 8.38 -18.47
N GLU A 151 -4.96 7.93 -18.54
CA GLU A 151 -4.23 7.75 -19.78
C GLU A 151 -3.84 6.29 -19.94
N THR A 152 -4.50 5.59 -20.84
CA THR A 152 -4.13 4.22 -21.21
C THR A 152 -2.95 4.29 -22.18
N ARG A 153 -1.83 3.66 -21.79
CA ARG A 153 -0.60 3.53 -22.58
C ARG A 153 -0.40 2.06 -22.94
N SER A 154 0.56 1.79 -23.83
CA SER A 154 0.84 0.43 -24.30
C SER A 154 1.19 -0.57 -23.20
N LEU A 155 1.83 -0.11 -22.11
CA LEU A 155 2.31 -0.97 -21.02
C LEU A 155 1.56 -0.78 -19.69
N PHE A 156 0.81 0.32 -19.53
CA PHE A 156 0.13 0.63 -18.27
C PHE A 156 -0.98 1.67 -18.47
N THR A 157 -1.89 1.75 -17.51
CA THR A 157 -2.82 2.87 -17.38
C THR A 157 -2.36 3.81 -16.28
N HIS A 158 -2.17 5.08 -16.61
CA HIS A 158 -1.82 6.12 -15.66
C HIS A 158 -3.08 6.82 -15.15
N ILE A 159 -3.27 6.89 -13.83
CA ILE A 159 -4.40 7.59 -13.21
C ILE A 159 -3.83 8.72 -12.37
N LEU A 160 -4.03 9.95 -12.83
CA LEU A 160 -3.63 11.15 -12.10
C LEU A 160 -4.77 11.58 -11.17
N VAL A 161 -4.47 11.76 -9.89
CA VAL A 161 -5.45 12.11 -8.86
C VAL A 161 -4.98 13.35 -8.12
N ASN A 162 -5.88 14.32 -7.98
CA ASN A 162 -5.71 15.47 -7.12
C ASN A 162 -6.38 15.23 -5.76
N PHE A 163 -5.70 15.60 -4.68
CA PHE A 163 -6.22 15.54 -3.32
C PHE A 163 -6.28 16.95 -2.75
N THR A 164 -7.44 17.37 -2.26
CA THR A 164 -7.58 18.69 -1.66
C THR A 164 -7.10 18.63 -0.21
N ARG A 165 -6.28 19.60 0.19
CA ARG A 165 -5.63 19.70 1.53
C ARG A 165 -6.62 19.57 2.72
N LEU A 166 -7.91 19.86 2.50
CA LEU A 166 -9.00 19.79 3.47
C LEU A 166 -9.58 18.36 3.68
N ALA A 167 -9.32 17.41 2.78
CA ALA A 167 -9.67 16.00 2.94
C ALA A 167 -8.96 15.34 4.15
N THR A 168 -7.98 16.03 4.70
CA THR A 168 -7.03 15.55 5.69
C THR A 168 -6.78 16.63 6.73
N LYS A 169 -7.69 16.78 7.69
CA LYS A 169 -7.48 17.54 8.96
C LYS A 169 -6.30 17.01 9.82
N THR A 170 -5.39 16.22 9.23
CA THR A 170 -4.20 15.63 9.83
C THR A 170 -2.91 16.03 9.11
N ILE A 171 -3.00 16.87 8.06
CA ILE A 171 -1.85 17.38 7.30
C ILE A 171 -0.99 18.37 8.09
N ASP A 172 -1.56 19.06 9.09
CA ASP A 172 -0.84 20.14 9.80
C ASP A 172 0.45 19.65 10.47
N HIS A 173 0.59 18.34 10.72
CA HIS A 173 1.81 17.78 11.29
C HIS A 173 2.82 17.21 10.28
N PHE A 174 2.50 17.16 8.99
CA PHE A 174 3.41 16.64 7.95
C PHE A 174 4.16 17.75 7.22
N LEU A 175 3.56 18.95 7.12
CA LEU A 175 4.18 20.12 6.48
C LEU A 175 4.98 21.01 7.44
N GLU A 176 4.75 20.92 8.75
CA GLU A 176 5.62 21.55 9.77
C GLU A 176 7.02 20.92 9.80
N ASP A 177 7.14 19.67 9.36
CA ASP A 177 8.38 18.88 9.36
C ASP A 177 9.17 18.97 8.04
N LEU A 178 8.66 19.68 7.02
CA LEU A 178 9.49 20.00 5.85
C LEU A 178 10.54 21.04 6.26
N PRO A 179 11.83 20.85 5.94
CA PRO A 179 12.82 21.88 6.19
C PRO A 179 12.36 23.16 5.50
N LYS A 180 12.18 24.22 6.29
CA LYS A 180 11.97 25.56 5.75
C LYS A 180 13.18 25.85 4.88
N VAL A 181 12.97 25.90 3.57
CA VAL A 181 13.97 26.41 2.63
C VAL A 181 14.27 27.83 3.10
N LYS A 182 15.51 28.06 3.53
CA LYS A 182 16.02 29.41 3.80
C LYS A 182 16.27 30.12 2.48
#